data_AF-A0A162THX3-F1
#
_entry.id   AF-A0A162THX3-F1
#
_cell.length_a   1.000
_cell.length_b   1.000
_cell.length_c   1.000
_cell.angle_alpha   90.00
_cell.angle_beta   90.00
_cell.angle_gamma   90.00
#
_symmetry.space_group_name_H-M   'P 1'
#
loop_
_entity.id
_entity.type
_entity.pdbx_description
1 polymer ?
#
loop_
_entity_poly.entity_id
_entity_poly.type
_entity_poly.pdbx_seq_one_letter_code
_entity_poly.pdbx_strand_id
1 'polypeptide(L)' 'MSVRFAKTASVHGALSKYEYDRGSDPEAACTRLTAELAALIKEELNDYKMNEMQIHAASRCYTHLFPL' A
#
# COMPACT_ATOMS: atom_id res chain seq x y z
N MET A 1 5.46 7.03 35.14
CA MET A 1 6.40 7.87 34.37
C MET A 1 5.67 8.41 33.14
N SER A 2 5.88 9.69 32.79
CA SER A 2 5.21 10.37 31.67
C SER A 2 6.21 10.62 30.55
N VAL A 3 5.82 10.35 29.30
CA VAL A 3 6.62 10.64 28.11
C VAL A 3 6.79 12.14 27.96
N ARG A 4 8.02 12.60 27.70
CA ARG A 4 8.33 14.02 27.43
C ARG A 4 8.96 14.14 26.05
N PHE A 5 8.49 15.10 25.26
CA PHE A 5 9.03 15.40 23.94
C PHE A 5 10.04 16.54 23.99
N ALA A 6 11.04 16.49 23.13
CA ALA A 6 11.97 17.59 22.95
C ALA A 6 11.25 18.81 22.35
N LYS A 7 11.66 20.01 22.76
CA LYS A 7 11.09 21.27 22.25
C LYS A 7 11.64 21.67 20.88
N THR A 8 12.68 20.98 20.41
CA THR A 8 13.44 21.33 19.21
C THR A 8 13.83 20.05 18.47
N ALA A 9 13.85 20.12 17.14
CA ALA A 9 14.34 19.06 16.27
C ALA A 9 15.53 19.56 15.45
N SER A 10 16.58 18.75 15.34
CA SER A 10 17.71 19.00 14.44
C SER A 10 17.37 18.50 13.03
N VAL A 11 17.51 19.37 12.04
CA VAL A 11 17.30 19.03 10.62
C VAL A 11 18.64 19.00 9.93
N HIS A 12 18.96 17.88 9.29
CA HIS A 12 20.14 17.73 8.44
C HIS A 12 19.70 17.65 6.98
N GLY A 13 20.48 18.25 6.08
CA GLY A 13 20.21 18.18 4.65
C GLY A 13 20.42 16.76 4.12
N ALA A 14 19.45 16.24 3.39
CA ALA A 14 19.61 15.12 2.46
C ALA A 14 19.54 15.65 1.03
N LEU A 15 19.70 14.78 0.03
CA LEU A 15 19.46 15.14 -1.38
C LEU A 15 18.09 15.79 -1.51
N SER A 16 18.03 17.00 -2.03
CA SER A 16 16.82 17.79 -2.24
C SER A 16 16.04 17.30 -3.46
N LYS A 17 14.78 17.70 -3.59
CA LYS A 17 13.95 17.40 -4.78
C LYS A 17 14.46 18.04 -6.07
N TYR A 18 15.42 18.95 -5.95
CA TYR A 18 16.07 19.61 -7.09
C TYR A 18 17.31 18.83 -7.54
N GLU A 19 17.82 17.93 -6.70
CA GLU A 19 18.97 17.08 -7.01
C GLU A 19 18.55 15.80 -7.74
N TYR A 20 17.30 15.36 -7.59
CA TYR A 20 16.73 14.29 -8.39
C TYR A 20 15.19 14.33 -8.41
N ASP A 21 14.63 13.83 -9.50
CA ASP A 21 13.18 13.71 -9.65
C ASP A 21 12.64 12.54 -8.80
N ARG A 22 11.70 12.86 -7.91
CA ARG A 22 10.96 11.89 -7.10
C ARG A 22 9.55 11.63 -7.65
N GLY A 23 9.23 12.23 -8.79
CA GLY A 23 7.97 12.03 -9.48
C GLY A 23 7.79 10.55 -9.81
N SER A 24 6.65 10.01 -9.42
CA SER A 24 6.20 8.73 -9.97
C SER A 24 5.89 8.88 -11.45
N ASP A 25 5.90 7.76 -12.18
CA ASP A 25 5.39 7.72 -13.55
C ASP A 25 3.99 8.37 -13.64
N PRO A 26 3.80 9.42 -14.46
CA PRO A 26 2.50 10.04 -14.67
C PRO A 26 1.44 9.04 -15.10
N GLU A 27 1.84 7.95 -15.75
CA GLU A 27 0.99 6.86 -16.17
C GLU A 27 1.20 5.59 -15.33
N ALA A 28 1.22 5.75 -14.01
CA ALA A 28 1.20 4.61 -13.09
C ALA A 28 0.11 3.59 -13.48
N ALA A 29 0.41 2.29 -13.34
CA ALA A 29 -0.47 1.21 -13.78
C ALA A 29 -1.90 1.31 -13.19
N CYS A 30 -2.04 1.79 -11.96
CA CYS A 30 -3.33 1.99 -11.30
C CYS A 30 -4.19 3.08 -11.98
N THR A 31 -3.57 4.06 -12.63
CA THR A 31 -4.27 5.14 -13.34
C THR A 31 -4.90 4.66 -14.65
N ARG A 32 -4.38 3.56 -15.24
CA ARG A 32 -4.88 2.97 -16.50
C ARG A 32 -5.81 1.77 -16.29
N LEU A 33 -6.30 1.55 -15.07
CA LEU A 33 -7.19 0.43 -14.79
C LEU A 33 -8.55 0.62 -15.50
N THR A 34 -8.84 -0.26 -16.44
CA THR A 34 -10.20 -0.41 -16.98
C THR A 34 -11.08 -1.14 -15.97
N ALA A 35 -12.40 -1.01 -16.09
CA ALA A 35 -13.33 -1.74 -15.23
C ALA A 35 -13.15 -3.27 -15.32
N GLU A 36 -12.89 -3.77 -16.53
CA GLU A 36 -12.60 -5.18 -16.79
C GLU A 36 -11.31 -5.64 -16.10
N LEU A 37 -10.21 -4.91 -16.28
CA LEU A 37 -8.94 -5.25 -15.64
C LEU A 37 -9.04 -5.20 -14.12
N ALA A 38 -9.79 -4.23 -13.59
CA ALA A 38 -10.05 -4.16 -12.15
C ALA A 38 -10.87 -5.36 -11.64
N ALA A 39 -11.80 -5.90 -12.43
CA ALA A 39 -12.54 -7.11 -12.07
C ALA A 39 -11.62 -8.33 -12.03
N LEU A 40 -10.77 -8.51 -13.04
CA LEU A 40 -9.78 -9.60 -13.08
C LEU A 40 -8.82 -9.56 -11.89
N ILE A 41 -8.29 -8.38 -11.56
CA ILE A 41 -7.40 -8.22 -10.40
C ILE A 41 -8.11 -8.56 -9.08
N LYS A 42 -9.41 -8.21 -8.94
CA LYS A 42 -10.16 -8.54 -7.72
C LYS A 42 -10.37 -10.04 -7.58
N GLU A 43 -10.65 -10.73 -8.68
CA GLU A 43 -10.80 -12.19 -8.70
C GLU A 43 -9.49 -12.87 -8.32
N GLU A 44 -8.38 -12.48 -8.97
CA GLU A 44 -7.03 -12.99 -8.67
C GLU A 44 -6.65 -12.75 -7.19
N LEU A 45 -6.91 -11.55 -6.67
CA LEU A 45 -6.62 -11.24 -5.27
C LEU A 45 -7.49 -12.04 -4.30
N ASN A 46 -8.74 -12.32 -4.64
CA ASN A 46 -9.59 -13.17 -3.82
C ASN A 46 -9.06 -14.60 -3.78
N ASP A 47 -8.66 -15.15 -4.93
CA ASP A 47 -8.08 -16.49 -5.04
C ASP A 47 -6.78 -16.61 -4.21
N TYR A 48 -5.85 -15.68 -4.41
CA TYR A 48 -4.61 -15.61 -3.63
C TYR A 48 -4.87 -15.55 -2.12
N LYS A 49 -5.80 -14.70 -1.68
CA LYS A 49 -6.11 -14.53 -0.24
C LYS A 49 -6.75 -15.76 0.38
N MET A 50 -7.53 -16.53 -0.38
CA MET A 50 -8.21 -17.71 0.13
C MET A 50 -7.34 -18.97 0.10
N ASN A 51 -6.53 -19.12 -0.96
CA ASN A 51 -5.88 -20.40 -1.26
C ASN A 51 -4.37 -20.40 -0.98
N GLU A 52 -3.69 -19.25 -1.06
CA GLU A 52 -2.23 -19.19 -0.99
C GLU A 52 -1.73 -18.41 0.24
N MET A 53 -2.36 -17.29 0.54
CA MET A 53 -1.93 -16.38 1.60
C MET A 53 -2.05 -17.07 2.97
N GLN A 54 -0.93 -17.18 3.68
CA GLN A 54 -0.91 -17.77 5.01
C GLN A 54 -1.52 -16.81 6.03
N ILE A 55 -2.67 -17.20 6.59
CA ILE A 55 -3.42 -16.39 7.54
C ILE A 55 -3.70 -17.25 8.76
N HIS A 56 -3.36 -16.72 9.94
CA HIS A 56 -3.71 -17.36 11.20
C HIS A 56 -5.23 -17.57 11.28
N ALA A 57 -5.67 -18.74 11.74
CA ALA A 57 -7.09 -19.13 11.69
C ALA A 57 -8.02 -18.10 12.33
N ALA A 58 -7.65 -17.55 13.48
CA ALA A 58 -8.42 -16.53 14.19
C ALA A 58 -8.46 -15.17 13.47
N SER A 59 -7.57 -14.95 12.49
CA SER A 59 -7.45 -13.68 11.76
C SER A 59 -8.12 -13.72 10.39
N ARG A 60 -8.60 -14.88 9.93
CA ARG A 60 -9.26 -15.03 8.61
C ARG A 60 -10.50 -14.15 8.46
N CYS A 61 -11.21 -13.87 9.55
CA CYS A 61 -12.36 -12.97 9.55
C CYS A 61 -12.00 -11.51 9.22
N TYR A 62 -10.73 -11.11 9.36
CA TYR A 62 -10.26 -9.77 9.02
C TYR A 62 -9.71 -9.66 7.59
N THR A 63 -9.69 -10.76 6.85
CA THR A 63 -9.20 -10.77 5.46
C THR A 63 -10.21 -10.11 4.54
N HIS A 64 -9.85 -8.96 3.97
CA HIS A 64 -10.72 -8.24 3.05
C HIS A 64 -10.82 -8.97 1.70
N LEU A 65 -12.03 -9.40 1.34
CA LEU A 65 -12.39 -9.93 0.03
C LEU A 65 -13.20 -8.90 -0.76
N PHE A 66 -13.15 -9.00 -2.08
CA PHE A 66 -13.98 -8.20 -2.98
C PHE A 66 -15.29 -8.92 -3.28
N PRO A 67 -16.44 -8.22 -3.30
CA PRO A 67 -17.71 -8.80 -3.72
C PRO A 67 -17.69 -9.12 -5.22
N LEU A 68 -18.39 -10.20 -5.59
CA LEU A 68 -18.70 -10.58 -6.97
C LEU A 68 -19.72 -9.60 -7.58
#